data_AF-A0A951B0F5-F1
#
_entry.id   AF-A0A951B0F5-F1
#
_cell.length_a   1.000
_cell.length_b   1.000
_cell.length_c   1.000
_cell.angle_alpha   90.00
_cell.angle_beta   90.00
_cell.angle_gamma   90.00
#
_symmetry.space_group_name_H-M   'P 1'
#
loop_
_entity.id
_entity.type
_entity.pdbx_description
1 polymer ?
#
loop_
_entity_poly.entity_id
_entity_poly.type
_entity_poly.pdbx_seq_one_letter_code
_entity_poly.pdbx_strand_id
1 'polypeptide(L)'
;MSDYQSGFQNPQEDPGNSQRLLIAFALIFVVIVASQWLIGKYGPKQEPAAPKSPAASAPANAAAPAPQTPSSGAPSQATATSNAPQSVPQNQAKQAASESETVVENNLYRVTFTNRGGAVTHWVLKNQPDDRGQPLDLVHAEGARFGLPLSVYTYDTTLNEKLRSALFVANLQGAQTAALATDKTGKAQAEQIREAQQDGDAGQTLTFEYSDAETRVTKTFRFDQTYVVHADVVVWNKGAATTALLAWPAGFGDQASPSAYSHSNIAYDTGSSVTRVGTSKSFFGRGNMASNGASVQGPLAWAGPEDQYFAAVFLPDHPDTAQLVTFSNSIPQDAKNPGNGKTYPLLGAAVGNTNGSTSLRVFVGPKLLRVLSSVHAADGKQAANANSYSGPTLDNMLDFGFFGFIAKPLFLWLRWTYEHIVPNWGWAILIVTVIINVVLLPIRLKQIRSSMRMMRIQPQVDAINRKYQGVKFSDTEKMQAKNAEIQDLYKREGINPVGGCIPVFMQLPILWAFFKVLEITVELRHAPWLWVHDLSAPDPLHLLPIALFVSMILLQNMTPTPGVDPVQAKMMKYTMPLM
;
A
#
# COMPACT_ATOMS: atom_id res chain seq x y z
N MET A 1 -15.93 31.97 -7.22
CA MET A 1 -16.31 30.53 -7.10
C MET A 1 -15.06 29.70 -6.76
N SER A 2 -14.39 29.98 -5.62
CA SER A 2 -13.08 29.40 -5.27
C SER A 2 -13.07 28.65 -3.92
N ASP A 3 -14.20 28.59 -3.19
CA ASP A 3 -14.24 28.11 -1.80
C ASP A 3 -14.96 26.77 -1.60
N TYR A 4 -15.33 26.05 -2.67
CA TYR A 4 -16.13 24.82 -2.57
C TYR A 4 -15.35 23.49 -2.71
N GLN A 5 -14.02 23.52 -2.76
CA GLN A 5 -13.21 22.29 -2.88
C GLN A 5 -12.57 21.80 -1.57
N SER A 6 -12.74 22.47 -0.44
CA SER A 6 -12.05 22.13 0.82
C SER A 6 -12.78 21.11 1.72
N GLY A 7 -13.81 20.41 1.22
CA GLY A 7 -14.74 19.66 2.07
C GLY A 7 -14.83 18.14 1.90
N PHE A 8 -14.29 17.55 0.84
CA PHE A 8 -14.39 16.10 0.62
C PHE A 8 -13.02 15.44 0.77
N GLN A 9 -12.75 14.95 1.98
CA GLN A 9 -11.73 13.93 2.18
C GLN A 9 -12.24 12.64 1.55
N ASN A 10 -11.50 12.14 0.55
CA ASN A 10 -11.73 10.85 -0.05
C ASN A 10 -11.69 9.79 1.06
N PRO A 11 -12.79 9.07 1.37
CA PRO A 11 -12.80 8.11 2.47
C PRO A 11 -11.78 6.98 2.28
N GLN A 12 -11.25 6.78 1.08
CA GLN A 12 -10.49 5.58 0.69
C GLN A 12 -8.96 5.68 0.86
N GLU A 13 -8.43 6.85 1.18
CA GLU A 13 -6.99 7.11 1.32
C GLU A 13 -6.42 6.79 2.72
N ASP A 14 -7.28 6.39 3.65
CA ASP A 14 -6.88 5.88 4.97
C ASP A 14 -6.63 4.37 4.83
N PRO A 15 -5.41 3.83 5.04
CA PRO A 15 -5.08 2.42 4.82
C PRO A 15 -5.91 1.45 5.68
N GLY A 16 -6.66 1.96 6.66
CA GLY A 16 -7.64 1.22 7.44
C GLY A 16 -9.10 1.30 6.96
N ASN A 17 -9.48 2.18 6.03
CA ASN A 17 -10.90 2.41 5.75
C ASN A 17 -11.57 1.27 4.97
N SER A 18 -10.84 0.63 4.05
CA SER A 18 -11.35 -0.55 3.34
C SER A 18 -11.65 -1.72 4.31
N GLN A 19 -10.80 -1.91 5.32
CA GLN A 19 -11.03 -2.86 6.41
C GLN A 19 -12.14 -2.41 7.35
N ARG A 20 -12.23 -1.11 7.70
CA ARG A 20 -13.32 -0.56 8.54
C ARG A 20 -14.68 -0.75 7.89
N LEU A 21 -14.80 -0.51 6.58
CA LEU A 21 -16.02 -0.68 5.83
C LEU A 21 -16.38 -2.17 5.70
N LEU A 22 -15.42 -3.04 5.37
CA LEU A 22 -15.63 -4.49 5.31
C LEU A 22 -15.95 -5.10 6.67
N ILE A 23 -15.35 -4.62 7.77
CA ILE A 23 -15.67 -5.04 9.13
C ILE A 23 -17.02 -4.48 9.57
N ALA A 24 -17.40 -3.26 9.19
CA ALA A 24 -18.74 -2.76 9.42
C ALA A 24 -19.77 -3.64 8.70
N PHE A 25 -19.51 -4.03 7.45
CA PHE A 25 -20.38 -4.95 6.72
C PHE A 25 -20.35 -6.38 7.24
N ALA A 26 -19.18 -6.89 7.67
CA ALA A 26 -19.05 -8.20 8.29
C ALA A 26 -19.67 -8.23 9.68
N LEU A 27 -19.63 -7.14 10.44
CA LEU A 27 -20.33 -6.96 11.71
C LEU A 27 -21.82 -6.81 11.47
N ILE A 28 -22.25 -6.07 10.45
CA ILE A 28 -23.67 -6.03 10.05
C ILE A 28 -24.12 -7.43 9.64
N PHE A 29 -23.33 -8.17 8.87
CA PHE A 29 -23.62 -9.54 8.47
C PHE A 29 -23.62 -10.50 9.67
N VAL A 30 -22.65 -10.41 10.57
CA VAL A 30 -22.58 -11.19 11.80
C VAL A 30 -23.70 -10.79 12.75
N VAL A 31 -24.11 -9.53 12.83
CA VAL A 31 -25.26 -9.09 13.63
C VAL A 31 -26.55 -9.58 12.99
N ILE A 32 -26.68 -9.60 11.67
CA ILE A 32 -27.83 -10.18 10.96
C ILE A 32 -27.85 -11.69 11.18
N VAL A 33 -26.75 -12.41 10.98
CA VAL A 33 -26.66 -13.87 11.14
C VAL A 33 -26.75 -14.29 12.61
N ALA A 34 -26.12 -13.55 13.53
CA ALA A 34 -26.19 -13.80 14.97
C ALA A 34 -27.54 -13.38 15.53
N SER A 35 -28.23 -12.36 15.00
CA SER A 35 -29.62 -12.09 15.36
C SER A 35 -30.54 -13.19 14.83
N GLN A 36 -30.30 -13.73 13.62
CA GLN A 36 -31.02 -14.92 13.15
C GLN A 36 -30.73 -16.16 14.01
N TRP A 37 -29.49 -16.34 14.48
CA TRP A 37 -29.08 -17.42 15.37
C TRP A 37 -29.57 -17.24 16.82
N LEU A 38 -29.60 -16.01 17.35
CA LEU A 38 -30.16 -15.68 18.66
C LEU A 38 -31.67 -15.82 18.65
N ILE A 39 -32.35 -15.40 17.58
CA ILE A 39 -33.79 -15.64 17.40
C ILE A 39 -34.04 -17.15 17.25
N GLY A 40 -33.13 -17.90 16.60
CA GLY A 40 -33.18 -19.36 16.54
C GLY A 40 -32.79 -20.10 17.82
N LYS A 41 -32.10 -19.44 18.79
CA LYS A 41 -31.63 -20.04 20.05
C LYS A 41 -32.45 -19.62 21.27
N TYR A 42 -33.00 -18.40 21.27
CA TYR A 42 -33.78 -17.77 22.34
C TYR A 42 -35.21 -17.37 21.93
N GLY A 43 -35.58 -17.55 20.66
CA GLY A 43 -37.00 -17.68 20.29
C GLY A 43 -37.58 -18.99 20.83
N PRO A 44 -38.88 -19.07 21.14
CA PRO A 44 -39.47 -20.22 21.80
C PRO A 44 -39.26 -21.50 20.97
N LYS A 45 -38.45 -22.43 21.49
CA LYS A 45 -38.17 -23.72 20.86
C LYS A 45 -39.22 -24.76 21.29
N GLN A 46 -39.79 -25.43 20.29
CA GLN A 46 -40.46 -26.72 20.46
C GLN A 46 -39.47 -27.79 20.88
N GLU A 47 -39.90 -28.64 21.80
CA GLU A 47 -39.15 -29.74 22.39
C GLU A 47 -39.35 -31.04 21.58
N PRO A 48 -38.27 -31.77 21.28
CA PRO A 48 -38.39 -33.22 21.18
C PRO A 48 -37.31 -33.99 21.96
N ALA A 49 -37.82 -34.97 22.72
CA ALA A 49 -37.29 -36.26 23.17
C ALA A 49 -35.78 -36.55 23.22
N ALA A 50 -35.35 -37.07 24.38
CA ALA A 50 -34.01 -37.54 24.72
C ALA A 50 -33.58 -38.86 24.03
N PRO A 51 -32.26 -39.07 23.89
CA PRO A 51 -31.66 -40.40 23.98
C PRO A 51 -30.54 -40.51 25.06
N LYS A 52 -30.30 -41.78 25.44
CA LYS A 52 -29.54 -42.31 26.59
C LYS A 52 -28.00 -42.12 26.52
N SER A 53 -27.38 -42.16 27.70
CA SER A 53 -25.93 -42.13 28.03
C SER A 53 -25.11 -43.31 27.45
N PRO A 54 -23.74 -43.25 27.46
CA PRO A 54 -23.00 -43.69 28.66
C PRO A 54 -21.73 -42.88 29.07
N ALA A 55 -21.46 -42.94 30.38
CA ALA A 55 -20.21 -42.95 31.18
C ALA A 55 -18.83 -42.77 30.50
N ALA A 56 -17.72 -42.34 31.12
CA ALA A 56 -17.35 -41.80 32.44
C ALA A 56 -15.84 -41.43 32.38
N SER A 57 -15.38 -40.46 33.20
CA SER A 57 -14.17 -40.54 34.06
C SER A 57 -13.64 -39.13 34.46
N ALA A 58 -13.61 -38.88 35.78
CA ALA A 58 -12.86 -37.83 36.50
C ALA A 58 -11.34 -38.19 36.58
N PRO A 59 -10.43 -37.49 37.32
CA PRO A 59 -10.48 -36.24 38.12
C PRO A 59 -9.43 -35.18 37.63
N ALA A 60 -9.48 -33.88 37.94
CA ALA A 60 -9.41 -33.11 39.20
C ALA A 60 -7.99 -32.87 39.78
N ASN A 61 -7.84 -31.62 40.26
CA ASN A 61 -6.79 -30.95 41.04
C ASN A 61 -5.53 -30.45 40.31
N ALA A 62 -5.30 -29.12 40.17
CA ALA A 62 -5.30 -27.99 41.12
C ALA A 62 -4.08 -27.97 42.04
N ALA A 63 -3.17 -27.02 41.82
CA ALA A 63 -2.86 -25.91 42.74
C ALA A 63 -1.51 -25.26 42.36
N ALA A 64 -1.54 -23.93 42.22
CA ALA A 64 -0.37 -23.04 42.33
C ALA A 64 -0.04 -22.81 43.84
N PRO A 65 1.02 -22.09 44.28
CA PRO A 65 1.46 -20.76 43.82
C PRO A 65 2.99 -20.47 43.82
N ALA A 66 3.32 -19.24 43.43
CA ALA A 66 4.60 -18.60 43.10
C ALA A 66 5.46 -18.15 44.33
N PRO A 67 6.39 -17.16 44.25
CA PRO A 67 7.62 -16.97 43.42
C PRO A 67 8.87 -16.57 44.27
N GLN A 68 10.12 -16.71 43.78
CA GLN A 68 11.30 -15.92 44.23
C GLN A 68 12.40 -15.78 43.14
N THR A 69 13.11 -14.64 43.14
CA THR A 69 14.36 -14.25 42.42
C THR A 69 15.42 -13.86 43.47
N PRO A 70 16.68 -13.47 43.15
CA PRO A 70 17.68 -13.90 42.13
C PRO A 70 19.08 -14.16 42.77
N SER A 71 20.11 -14.61 42.01
CA SER A 71 21.54 -14.34 42.33
C SER A 71 22.56 -14.83 41.27
N SER A 72 23.40 -13.88 40.82
CA SER A 72 24.82 -13.88 40.41
C SER A 72 25.49 -14.98 39.54
N GLY A 73 26.30 -14.50 38.57
CA GLY A 73 27.39 -15.26 37.93
C GLY A 73 27.94 -14.57 36.66
N ALA A 74 29.09 -13.90 36.77
CA ALA A 74 29.86 -13.28 35.68
C ALA A 74 30.94 -14.25 35.11
N PRO A 75 31.62 -13.94 33.98
CA PRO A 75 31.99 -14.90 32.93
C PRO A 75 33.44 -15.45 32.97
N SER A 76 33.69 -16.54 32.24
CA SER A 76 35.03 -17.03 31.87
C SER A 76 35.39 -16.67 30.43
N GLN A 77 36.64 -16.23 30.27
CA GLN A 77 37.34 -15.90 29.04
C GLN A 77 37.60 -17.14 28.17
N ALA A 78 37.52 -16.97 26.84
CA ALA A 78 38.17 -17.84 25.88
C ALA A 78 38.86 -16.99 24.80
N THR A 79 40.13 -17.31 24.60
CA THR A 79 41.16 -16.63 23.81
C THR A 79 40.88 -16.71 22.31
N ALA A 80 40.95 -15.58 21.59
CA ALA A 80 40.96 -15.53 20.13
C ALA A 80 42.32 -15.00 19.63
N THR A 81 42.84 -15.70 18.64
CA THR A 81 44.10 -15.50 17.92
C THR A 81 44.18 -14.14 17.21
N SER A 82 45.35 -13.50 17.27
CA SER A 82 45.64 -12.23 16.60
C SER A 82 45.79 -12.41 15.09
N ASN A 83 44.93 -11.76 14.31
CA ASN A 83 45.25 -11.34 12.94
C ASN A 83 45.64 -9.86 12.95
N ALA A 84 46.73 -9.56 12.27
CA ALA A 84 47.38 -8.24 12.22
C ALA A 84 46.43 -7.13 11.71
N PRO A 85 46.49 -5.91 12.28
CA PRO A 85 45.78 -4.76 11.71
C PRO A 85 46.40 -4.34 10.38
N GLN A 86 45.58 -4.28 9.33
CA GLN A 86 45.93 -3.53 8.13
C GLN A 86 46.15 -2.05 8.50
N SER A 87 47.21 -1.49 7.94
CA SER A 87 47.68 -0.12 8.18
C SER A 87 46.65 0.95 7.84
N VAL A 88 46.45 1.89 8.76
CA VAL A 88 45.64 3.11 8.63
C VAL A 88 46.23 4.03 7.55
N PRO A 89 45.49 4.45 6.50
CA PRO A 89 45.96 5.50 5.59
C PRO A 89 45.91 6.88 6.28
N GLN A 90 47.00 7.66 6.21
CA GLN A 90 47.04 9.05 6.69
C GLN A 90 45.94 9.90 6.01
N ASN A 91 45.11 10.59 6.81
CA ASN A 91 44.05 11.50 6.32
C ASN A 91 44.66 12.80 5.79
N GLN A 92 44.71 12.97 4.47
CA GLN A 92 44.72 14.32 3.89
C GLN A 92 43.31 14.91 4.01
N ALA A 93 43.19 16.15 4.46
CA ALA A 93 41.90 16.82 4.54
C ALA A 93 41.33 17.07 3.13
N LYS A 94 40.09 16.68 2.89
CA LYS A 94 39.36 16.88 1.63
C LYS A 94 38.00 17.50 1.94
N GLN A 95 37.80 18.73 1.50
CA GLN A 95 36.54 19.47 1.64
C GLN A 95 36.43 20.46 0.48
N ALA A 96 35.22 20.65 -0.06
CA ALA A 96 35.00 21.65 -1.10
C ALA A 96 35.00 23.07 -0.52
N ALA A 97 35.47 24.04 -1.30
CA ALA A 97 35.58 25.43 -0.88
C ALA A 97 34.25 26.21 -0.92
N SER A 98 33.29 25.75 -1.73
CA SER A 98 31.98 26.40 -1.90
C SER A 98 30.89 25.37 -2.18
N GLU A 99 29.64 25.79 -1.99
CA GLU A 99 28.48 24.96 -2.30
C GLU A 99 28.24 24.93 -3.82
N SER A 100 27.96 23.73 -4.34
CA SER A 100 27.76 23.49 -5.76
C SER A 100 26.77 22.35 -5.95
N GLU A 101 26.00 22.41 -7.04
CA GLU A 101 25.10 21.34 -7.44
C GLU A 101 25.69 20.53 -8.59
N THR A 102 25.38 19.24 -8.62
CA THR A 102 25.71 18.32 -9.70
C THR A 102 24.44 17.65 -10.18
N VAL A 103 24.14 17.80 -11.46
CA VAL A 103 22.95 17.21 -12.08
C VAL A 103 23.33 15.93 -12.80
N VAL A 104 22.60 14.86 -12.50
CA VAL A 104 22.68 13.57 -13.20
C VAL A 104 21.33 13.31 -13.85
N GLU A 105 21.30 13.00 -15.14
CA GLU A 105 20.04 12.79 -15.84
C GLU A 105 20.11 11.69 -16.90
N ASN A 106 19.00 10.95 -17.01
CA ASN A 106 18.74 9.98 -18.07
C ASN A 106 17.34 10.25 -18.66
N ASN A 107 16.77 9.33 -19.45
CA ASN A 107 15.45 9.52 -20.06
C ASN A 107 14.27 9.34 -19.07
N LEU A 108 14.51 8.75 -17.92
CA LEU A 108 13.48 8.43 -16.92
C LEU A 108 13.40 9.50 -15.85
N TYR A 109 14.55 10.04 -15.42
CA TYR A 109 14.63 11.01 -14.33
C TYR A 109 15.74 12.04 -14.52
N ARG A 110 15.68 13.08 -13.68
CA ARG A 110 16.73 14.07 -13.45
C ARG A 110 16.92 14.20 -11.94
N VAL A 111 18.13 13.92 -11.46
CA VAL A 111 18.50 14.06 -10.04
C VAL A 111 19.47 15.22 -9.89
N THR A 112 19.18 16.12 -8.96
CA THR A 112 20.09 17.20 -8.57
C THR A 112 20.69 16.88 -7.21
N PHE A 113 22.01 16.77 -7.16
CA PHE A 113 22.76 16.60 -5.92
C PHE A 113 23.35 17.93 -5.47
N THR A 114 23.29 18.22 -4.17
CA THR A 114 24.12 19.24 -3.54
C THR A 114 25.37 18.59 -2.97
N ASN A 115 26.51 19.27 -3.10
CA ASN A 115 27.74 18.85 -2.42
C ASN A 115 27.68 19.07 -0.90
N ARG A 116 26.73 19.87 -0.40
CA ARG A 116 26.44 19.98 1.03
C ARG A 116 25.77 18.72 1.53
N GLY A 117 26.49 17.97 2.36
CA GLY A 117 26.05 16.66 2.84
C GLY A 117 26.05 15.56 1.79
N GLY A 118 26.42 15.83 0.54
CA GLY A 118 26.39 14.88 -0.58
C GLY A 118 25.01 14.22 -0.71
N ALA A 119 23.97 15.03 -0.84
CA ALA A 119 22.56 14.63 -0.75
C ALA A 119 21.76 15.18 -1.94
N VAL A 120 20.54 14.68 -2.13
CA VAL A 120 19.67 15.04 -3.25
C VAL A 120 18.76 16.20 -2.88
N THR A 121 18.68 17.24 -3.73
CA THR A 121 17.72 18.34 -3.60
C THR A 121 16.45 18.10 -4.41
N HIS A 122 16.59 17.49 -5.59
CA HIS A 122 15.48 17.23 -6.52
C HIS A 122 15.60 15.84 -7.15
N TRP A 123 14.48 15.13 -7.26
CA TRP A 123 14.38 13.85 -7.97
C TRP A 123 13.16 13.89 -8.89
N VAL A 124 13.36 14.40 -10.10
CA VAL A 124 12.29 14.64 -11.07
C VAL A 124 12.09 13.43 -11.98
N LEU A 125 10.87 12.88 -12.03
CA LEU A 125 10.49 11.83 -12.98
C LEU A 125 9.99 12.47 -14.29
N LYS A 126 10.71 12.24 -15.40
CA LYS A 126 10.45 12.93 -16.69
C LYS A 126 9.15 12.48 -17.37
N ASN A 127 8.77 11.22 -17.18
CA ASN A 127 7.61 10.60 -17.84
C ASN A 127 6.36 10.53 -16.95
N GLN A 128 6.39 11.19 -15.79
CA GLN A 128 5.31 11.18 -14.81
C GLN A 128 5.00 12.64 -14.45
N PRO A 129 3.87 13.20 -14.91
CA PRO A 129 3.46 14.50 -14.43
C PRO A 129 2.94 14.40 -12.99
N ASP A 130 2.95 15.52 -12.28
CA ASP A 130 2.21 15.70 -11.03
C ASP A 130 0.72 15.96 -11.32
N ASP A 131 -0.10 16.08 -10.27
CA ASP A 131 -1.54 16.35 -10.45
C ASP A 131 -1.85 17.72 -11.08
N ARG A 132 -0.83 18.59 -11.24
CA ARG A 132 -0.92 19.90 -11.91
C ARG A 132 -0.40 19.86 -13.35
N GLY A 133 0.04 18.70 -13.83
CA GLY A 133 0.62 18.53 -15.16
C GLY A 133 2.08 19.02 -15.30
N GLN A 134 2.75 19.32 -14.20
CA GLN A 134 4.18 19.69 -14.15
C GLN A 134 5.06 18.43 -13.96
N PRO A 135 6.38 18.50 -14.20
CA PRO A 135 7.28 17.39 -13.90
C PRO A 135 7.21 16.99 -12.42
N LEU A 136 6.95 15.72 -12.13
CA LEU A 136 6.84 15.24 -10.76
C LEU A 136 8.21 15.18 -10.08
N ASP A 137 8.41 16.00 -9.06
CA ASP A 137 9.54 15.90 -8.14
C ASP A 137 9.14 15.10 -6.90
N LEU A 138 9.89 14.04 -6.60
CA LEU A 138 9.64 13.18 -5.44
C LEU A 138 10.22 13.74 -4.14
N VAL A 139 11.04 14.81 -4.20
CA VAL A 139 11.69 15.40 -3.02
C VAL A 139 10.95 16.66 -2.57
N HIS A 140 10.23 16.56 -1.45
CA HIS A 140 9.48 17.70 -0.94
C HIS A 140 10.37 18.79 -0.34
N ALA A 141 10.22 20.03 -0.82
CA ALA A 141 11.01 21.18 -0.36
C ALA A 141 10.90 21.40 1.15
N GLU A 142 9.69 21.33 1.73
CA GLU A 142 9.52 21.41 3.18
C GLU A 142 10.14 20.23 3.95
N GLY A 143 10.28 19.05 3.33
CA GLY A 143 10.92 17.87 3.93
C GLY A 143 12.42 18.09 4.18
N ALA A 144 13.06 18.95 3.38
CA ALA A 144 14.48 19.29 3.51
C ALA A 144 14.86 19.82 4.91
N ARG A 145 13.91 20.37 5.68
CA ARG A 145 14.15 20.78 7.08
C ARG A 145 14.59 19.60 7.96
N PHE A 146 14.04 18.42 7.73
CA PHE A 146 14.34 17.18 8.47
C PHE A 146 15.56 16.44 7.90
N GLY A 147 15.99 16.80 6.70
CA GLY A 147 17.16 16.24 6.02
C GLY A 147 16.86 15.95 4.57
N LEU A 148 17.90 16.04 3.74
CA LEU A 148 17.79 15.76 2.32
C LEU A 148 17.87 14.24 2.04
N PRO A 149 17.20 13.73 1.00
CA PRO A 149 17.35 12.34 0.57
C PRO A 149 18.79 11.96 0.24
N LEU A 150 19.11 10.69 0.44
CA LEU A 150 20.46 10.11 0.33
C LEU A 150 21.49 10.78 1.26
N SER A 151 21.03 11.44 2.32
CA SER A 151 21.89 11.85 3.44
C SER A 151 22.33 10.65 4.26
N VAL A 152 23.41 10.83 5.01
CA VAL A 152 23.93 9.78 5.90
C VAL A 152 23.27 9.91 7.26
N TYR A 153 22.75 8.80 7.76
CA TYR A 153 22.28 8.66 9.12
C TYR A 153 23.23 7.76 9.91
N THR A 154 23.65 8.24 11.07
CA THR A 154 24.37 7.49 12.09
C THR A 154 23.62 7.60 13.41
N TYR A 155 23.95 6.76 14.39
CA TYR A 155 23.37 6.86 15.73
C TYR A 155 23.92 8.04 16.55
N ASP A 156 24.99 8.69 16.07
CA ASP A 156 25.55 9.89 16.69
C ASP A 156 24.94 11.15 16.06
N THR A 157 24.11 11.86 16.82
CA THR A 157 23.44 13.08 16.36
C THR A 157 24.41 14.20 16.02
N THR A 158 25.55 14.29 16.71
CA THR A 158 26.57 15.31 16.44
C THR A 158 27.29 15.03 15.12
N LEU A 159 27.58 13.76 14.85
CA LEU A 159 28.14 13.33 13.57
C LEU A 159 27.15 13.57 12.44
N ASN A 160 25.86 13.30 12.64
CA ASN A 160 24.83 13.56 11.63
C ASN A 160 24.77 15.04 11.21
N GLU A 161 24.73 15.97 12.17
CA GLU A 161 24.70 17.41 11.87
C GLU A 161 25.99 17.89 11.20
N LYS A 162 27.15 17.37 11.64
CA LYS A 162 28.44 17.62 10.99
C LYS A 162 28.43 17.17 9.54
N LEU A 163 28.03 15.92 9.28
CA LEU A 163 28.01 15.36 7.93
C LEU A 163 26.96 16.03 7.04
N ARG A 164 25.81 16.42 7.58
CA ARG A 164 24.76 17.16 6.85
C ARG A 164 25.24 18.55 6.40
N SER A 165 26.06 19.22 7.22
CA SER A 165 26.55 20.58 6.92
C SER A 165 27.88 20.62 6.15
N ALA A 166 28.64 19.52 6.15
CA ALA A 166 29.93 19.39 5.47
C ALA A 166 29.82 19.56 3.94
N LEU A 167 30.84 20.15 3.33
CA LEU A 167 30.92 20.34 1.87
C LEU A 167 31.82 19.26 1.26
N PHE A 168 31.19 18.28 0.59
CA PHE A 168 31.90 17.17 -0.04
C PHE A 168 32.55 17.62 -1.35
N VAL A 169 33.68 17.01 -1.70
CA VAL A 169 34.25 17.12 -3.04
C VAL A 169 33.51 16.14 -3.95
N ALA A 170 32.75 16.67 -4.90
CA ALA A 170 32.00 15.89 -5.87
C ALA A 170 32.87 15.61 -7.12
N ASN A 171 32.85 14.37 -7.61
CA ASN A 171 33.52 13.97 -8.86
C ASN A 171 32.56 13.10 -9.69
N LEU A 172 32.18 13.59 -10.87
CA LEU A 172 31.33 12.87 -11.82
C LEU A 172 32.20 12.30 -12.95
N GLN A 173 32.10 10.99 -13.18
CA GLN A 173 32.82 10.27 -14.22
C GLN A 173 31.86 9.45 -15.08
N GLY A 174 32.21 9.22 -16.34
CA GLY A 174 31.42 8.46 -17.30
C GLY A 174 30.73 9.32 -18.37
N ALA A 175 30.42 8.71 -19.50
CA ALA A 175 29.73 9.37 -20.60
C ALA A 175 28.21 9.25 -20.43
N GLN A 176 27.48 10.26 -20.87
CA GLN A 176 26.02 10.22 -20.94
C GLN A 176 25.64 9.26 -22.09
N THR A 177 25.12 8.07 -21.76
CA THR A 177 24.73 7.08 -22.77
C THR A 177 23.44 7.52 -23.50
N ALA A 178 23.39 7.24 -24.81
CA ALA A 178 22.36 7.75 -25.72
C ALA A 178 20.92 7.30 -25.37
N ALA A 179 19.97 8.12 -25.82
CA ALA A 179 18.54 8.04 -25.50
C ALA A 179 17.87 6.72 -25.93
N LEU A 180 17.03 6.20 -25.05
CA LEU A 180 16.15 5.04 -25.26
C LEU A 180 14.69 5.43 -25.41
N ALA A 181 13.94 4.57 -26.11
CA ALA A 181 12.50 4.66 -26.23
C ALA A 181 11.81 4.52 -24.86
N THR A 182 11.00 5.50 -24.48
CA THR A 182 10.19 5.48 -23.27
C THR A 182 8.79 4.99 -23.61
N ASP A 183 8.28 4.00 -22.87
CA ASP A 183 6.88 3.59 -22.95
C ASP A 183 6.16 3.74 -21.60
N LYS A 184 4.88 4.08 -21.64
CA LYS A 184 4.05 4.27 -20.44
C LYS A 184 3.82 2.97 -19.66
N THR A 185 4.09 1.81 -20.25
CA THR A 185 3.81 0.49 -19.65
C THR A 185 5.01 -0.12 -18.92
N GLY A 186 6.18 0.55 -18.94
CA GLY A 186 7.38 0.04 -18.28
C GLY A 186 8.04 -1.13 -19.02
N LYS A 187 7.65 -1.42 -20.28
CA LYS A 187 8.09 -2.61 -21.01
C LYS A 187 9.55 -2.49 -21.45
N ALA A 188 9.90 -1.35 -22.05
CA ALA A 188 11.26 -1.12 -22.51
C ALA A 188 12.25 -1.10 -21.33
N GLN A 189 11.83 -0.50 -20.21
CA GLN A 189 12.63 -0.42 -19.00
C GLN A 189 12.82 -1.80 -18.34
N ALA A 190 11.79 -2.64 -18.30
CA ALA A 190 11.89 -3.96 -17.68
C ALA A 190 12.82 -4.91 -18.44
N GLU A 191 12.84 -4.84 -19.78
CA GLU A 191 13.77 -5.63 -20.59
C GLU A 191 15.22 -5.19 -20.33
N GLN A 192 15.44 -3.88 -20.29
CA GLN A 192 16.76 -3.36 -20.06
C GLN A 192 17.28 -3.56 -18.64
N ILE A 193 16.42 -3.53 -17.62
CA ILE A 193 16.83 -3.91 -16.25
C ILE A 193 17.37 -5.34 -16.23
N ARG A 194 16.76 -6.25 -16.99
CA ARG A 194 17.23 -7.65 -17.11
C ARG A 194 18.57 -7.73 -17.82
N GLU A 195 18.77 -6.96 -18.89
CA GLU A 195 20.04 -6.87 -19.61
C GLU A 195 21.15 -6.22 -18.74
N ALA A 196 20.86 -5.11 -18.06
CA ALA A 196 21.81 -4.40 -17.20
C ALA A 196 22.25 -5.24 -15.99
N GLN A 197 21.34 -6.04 -15.42
CA GLN A 197 21.67 -7.02 -14.38
C GLN A 197 22.56 -8.17 -14.89
N GLN A 198 22.61 -8.41 -16.20
CA GLN A 198 23.48 -9.42 -16.80
C GLN A 198 24.85 -8.85 -17.18
N ASP A 199 24.92 -7.66 -17.80
CA ASP A 199 26.15 -7.14 -18.41
C ASP A 199 26.91 -6.11 -17.53
N GLY A 200 26.30 -5.55 -16.48
CA GLY A 200 27.03 -4.76 -15.48
C GLY A 200 27.52 -3.38 -15.93
N ASP A 201 26.95 -2.81 -17.00
CA ASP A 201 27.41 -1.55 -17.57
C ASP A 201 26.93 -0.34 -16.73
N ALA A 202 27.77 0.09 -15.79
CA ALA A 202 27.52 1.29 -15.00
C ALA A 202 27.83 2.53 -15.84
N GLY A 203 26.79 3.25 -16.28
CA GLY A 203 26.91 4.42 -17.14
C GLY A 203 27.70 5.57 -16.48
N GLN A 204 27.09 6.27 -15.52
CA GLN A 204 27.71 7.42 -14.84
C GLN A 204 28.01 7.08 -13.38
N THR A 205 29.14 7.54 -12.85
CA THR A 205 29.51 7.37 -11.44
C THR A 205 29.78 8.73 -10.81
N LEU A 206 29.08 9.03 -9.71
CA LEU A 206 29.24 10.24 -8.91
C LEU A 206 29.81 9.88 -7.55
N THR A 207 31.00 10.38 -7.23
CA THR A 207 31.64 10.16 -5.93
C THR A 207 31.68 11.46 -5.13
N PHE A 208 31.28 11.38 -3.86
CA PHE A 208 31.44 12.44 -2.87
C PHE A 208 32.47 12.02 -1.83
N GLU A 209 33.53 12.81 -1.68
CA GLU A 209 34.56 12.57 -0.68
C GLU A 209 34.62 13.73 0.33
N TYR A 210 34.73 13.37 1.61
CA TYR A 210 34.99 14.31 2.69
C TYR A 210 35.99 13.68 3.66
N SER A 211 37.00 14.43 4.09
CA SER A 211 37.90 14.02 5.17
C SER A 211 38.40 15.19 5.98
N ASP A 212 38.42 15.01 7.30
CA ASP A 212 39.05 15.91 8.26
C ASP A 212 39.95 15.12 9.25
N ALA A 213 40.32 15.75 10.37
CA ALA A 213 41.19 15.15 11.37
C ALA A 213 40.64 13.86 12.00
N GLU A 214 39.31 13.72 12.10
CA GLU A 214 38.67 12.61 12.81
C GLU A 214 37.76 11.77 11.91
N THR A 215 37.14 12.38 10.91
CA THR A 215 36.07 11.77 10.12
C THR A 215 36.48 11.67 8.65
N ARG A 216 36.22 10.54 8.02
CA ARG A 216 36.34 10.33 6.58
C ARG A 216 35.08 9.68 6.05
N VAL A 217 34.51 10.27 5.00
CA VAL A 217 33.30 9.78 4.35
C VAL A 217 33.52 9.69 2.86
N THR A 218 33.17 8.55 2.29
CA THR A 218 33.10 8.35 0.85
C THR A 218 31.71 7.83 0.51
N LYS A 219 31.02 8.55 -0.37
CA LYS A 219 29.78 8.08 -1.00
C LYS A 219 30.01 7.90 -2.49
N THR A 220 29.60 6.79 -3.05
CA THR A 220 29.68 6.54 -4.49
C THR A 220 28.31 6.13 -4.98
N PHE A 221 27.80 6.86 -5.97
CA PHE A 221 26.55 6.57 -6.65
C PHE A 221 26.86 6.14 -8.07
N ARG A 222 26.37 4.96 -8.49
CA ARG A 222 26.47 4.50 -9.88
C ARG A 222 25.08 4.47 -10.50
N PHE A 223 24.95 5.13 -11.63
CA PHE A 223 23.71 5.32 -12.36
C PHE A 223 23.74 4.49 -13.64
N ASP A 224 22.62 3.83 -13.89
CA ASP A 224 22.33 3.14 -15.13
C ASP A 224 21.13 3.82 -15.84
N GLN A 225 20.60 3.17 -16.88
CA GLN A 225 19.45 3.67 -17.63
C GLN A 225 18.10 3.26 -17.00
N THR A 226 18.12 2.68 -15.80
CA THR A 226 16.96 2.17 -15.06
C THR A 226 16.57 3.11 -13.92
N TYR A 227 15.56 2.75 -13.13
CA TYR A 227 15.16 3.46 -11.90
C TYR A 227 16.00 3.07 -10.67
N VAL A 228 17.01 2.22 -10.85
CA VAL A 228 17.87 1.70 -9.77
C VAL A 228 19.19 2.45 -9.77
N VAL A 229 19.61 2.91 -8.59
CA VAL A 229 20.91 3.57 -8.38
C VAL A 229 21.70 2.77 -7.36
N HIS A 230 22.91 2.35 -7.71
CA HIS A 230 23.80 1.70 -6.75
C HIS A 230 24.43 2.76 -5.85
N ALA A 231 24.46 2.51 -4.54
CA ALA A 231 25.01 3.43 -3.55
C ALA A 231 25.93 2.69 -2.57
N ASP A 232 27.19 3.11 -2.56
CA ASP A 232 28.20 2.67 -1.59
C ASP A 232 28.52 3.82 -0.63
N VAL A 233 28.41 3.57 0.67
CA VAL A 233 28.69 4.56 1.72
C VAL A 233 29.62 3.95 2.75
N VAL A 234 30.73 4.63 2.99
CA VAL A 234 31.69 4.26 4.02
C VAL A 234 31.98 5.48 4.89
N VAL A 235 31.77 5.33 6.20
CA VAL A 235 32.05 6.36 7.20
C VAL A 235 33.07 5.83 8.19
N TRP A 236 34.18 6.54 8.31
CA TRP A 236 35.17 6.34 9.36
C TRP A 236 35.09 7.52 10.32
N ASN A 237 35.05 7.23 11.61
CA ASN A 237 35.08 8.24 12.66
C ASN A 237 36.07 7.82 13.75
N LYS A 238 36.98 8.72 14.12
CA LYS A 238 38.02 8.49 15.14
C LYS A 238 38.83 7.20 14.91
N GLY A 239 39.14 6.91 13.64
CA GLY A 239 39.94 5.76 13.24
C GLY A 239 39.18 4.42 13.17
N ALA A 240 37.87 4.40 13.43
CA ALA A 240 37.04 3.19 13.33
C ALA A 240 35.92 3.36 12.29
N ALA A 241 35.59 2.27 11.57
CA ALA A 241 34.42 2.23 10.71
C ALA A 241 33.15 2.38 11.57
N THR A 242 32.27 3.30 11.20
CA THR A 242 31.03 3.61 11.92
C THR A 242 29.83 3.19 11.09
N THR A 243 28.85 2.54 11.73
CA THR A 243 27.56 2.20 11.12
C THR A 243 26.89 3.45 10.54
N ALA A 244 26.77 3.48 9.22
CA ALA A 244 26.21 4.59 8.47
C ALA A 244 25.13 4.08 7.52
N LEU A 245 23.91 4.56 7.68
CA LEU A 245 22.76 4.21 6.87
C LEU A 245 22.52 5.32 5.84
N LEU A 246 21.98 4.95 4.68
CA LEU A 246 21.52 5.90 3.68
C LEU A 246 20.05 6.25 3.96
N ALA A 247 19.73 7.53 4.04
CA ALA A 247 18.44 8.00 4.53
C ALA A 247 17.63 8.74 3.46
N TRP A 248 16.32 8.49 3.44
CA TRP A 248 15.29 9.39 2.93
C TRP A 248 14.50 9.93 4.14
N PRO A 249 14.92 11.06 4.75
CA PRO A 249 14.46 11.42 6.10
C PRO A 249 13.00 11.86 6.20
N ALA A 250 12.46 12.46 5.14
CA ALA A 250 11.10 12.99 5.09
C ALA A 250 10.69 13.34 3.66
N GLY A 251 9.40 13.61 3.46
CA GLY A 251 8.92 14.34 2.28
C GLY A 251 9.05 13.56 0.98
N PHE A 252 8.76 12.26 1.01
CA PHE A 252 8.64 11.44 -0.19
C PHE A 252 7.23 11.52 -0.78
N GLY A 253 7.14 11.61 -2.10
CA GLY A 253 5.88 11.44 -2.87
C GLY A 253 5.43 12.69 -3.60
N ASP A 254 4.20 12.64 -4.13
CA ASP A 254 3.61 13.75 -4.88
C ASP A 254 3.33 14.99 -4.00
N GLN A 255 3.81 16.15 -4.47
CA GLN A 255 3.76 17.43 -3.79
C GLN A 255 2.56 18.31 -4.21
N ALA A 256 1.69 17.82 -5.10
CA ALA A 256 0.61 18.61 -5.67
C ALA A 256 -0.40 19.09 -4.61
N SER A 257 -0.61 18.30 -3.55
CA SER A 257 -1.41 18.70 -2.39
C SER A 257 -0.80 18.22 -1.06
N PRO A 258 -0.98 18.98 0.03
CA PRO A 258 -0.55 18.56 1.36
C PRO A 258 -1.08 17.21 1.85
N SER A 259 -2.28 16.84 1.38
CA SER A 259 -2.87 15.52 1.62
C SER A 259 -2.17 14.41 0.85
N ALA A 260 -1.73 14.63 -0.40
CA ALA A 260 -1.19 13.60 -1.27
C ALA A 260 0.06 12.92 -0.68
N TYR A 261 1.04 13.69 -0.18
CA TYR A 261 2.24 13.11 0.45
C TYR A 261 2.01 12.61 1.89
N SER A 262 0.93 13.04 2.55
CA SER A 262 0.59 12.59 3.92
C SER A 262 0.15 11.12 3.97
N HIS A 263 -0.13 10.52 2.82
CA HIS A 263 -0.47 9.11 2.65
C HIS A 263 0.75 8.21 2.38
N SER A 264 1.96 8.78 2.46
CA SER A 264 3.19 7.98 2.40
C SER A 264 3.29 7.04 3.61
N ASN A 265 3.75 5.83 3.35
CA ASN A 265 4.03 4.81 4.36
C ASN A 265 5.50 4.39 4.25
N ILE A 266 6.04 3.80 5.32
CA ILE A 266 7.31 3.09 5.25
C ILE A 266 6.99 1.62 5.03
N ALA A 267 7.46 1.06 3.93
CA ALA A 267 7.29 -0.36 3.63
C ALA A 267 8.63 -1.09 3.73
N TYR A 268 8.61 -2.32 4.24
CA TYR A 268 9.77 -3.19 4.22
C TYR A 268 9.37 -4.66 4.04
N ASP A 269 10.26 -5.42 3.42
CA ASP A 269 10.08 -6.84 3.15
C ASP A 269 11.12 -7.67 3.89
N THR A 270 10.63 -8.61 4.68
CA THR A 270 11.45 -9.56 5.46
C THR A 270 11.69 -10.89 4.73
N GLY A 271 11.34 -10.97 3.44
CA GLY A 271 11.40 -12.17 2.61
C GLY A 271 10.17 -13.09 2.74
N SER A 272 9.35 -12.91 3.78
CA SER A 272 8.13 -13.68 4.01
C SER A 272 6.85 -12.86 3.84
N SER A 273 6.90 -11.59 4.23
CA SER A 273 5.78 -10.66 4.11
C SER A 273 6.27 -9.22 4.06
N VAL A 274 5.51 -8.40 3.34
CA VAL A 274 5.68 -6.95 3.30
C VAL A 274 4.94 -6.35 4.49
N THR A 275 5.66 -5.59 5.30
CA THR A 275 5.08 -4.82 6.40
C THR A 275 5.05 -3.35 6.03
N ARG A 276 3.89 -2.72 6.20
CA ARG A 276 3.69 -1.27 6.01
C ARG A 276 3.49 -0.61 7.36
N VAL A 277 4.25 0.44 7.60
CA VAL A 277 4.30 1.24 8.83
C VAL A 277 3.83 2.63 8.47
N GLY A 278 2.67 3.01 9.03
CA GLY A 278 2.05 4.31 8.82
C GLY A 278 2.04 5.16 10.08
N THR A 279 1.22 6.21 10.06
CA THR A 279 1.06 7.20 11.13
C THR A 279 -0.12 6.90 12.05
N SER A 280 -1.01 5.99 11.63
CA SER A 280 -2.21 5.60 12.36
C SER A 280 -2.22 4.10 12.68
N LYS A 281 -2.77 3.74 13.84
CA LYS A 281 -2.92 2.34 14.26
C LYS A 281 -3.91 1.66 13.29
N SER A 282 -3.55 0.47 12.82
CA SER A 282 -4.55 -0.38 12.16
C SER A 282 -5.72 -0.65 13.13
N PHE A 283 -6.90 -0.86 12.58
CA PHE A 283 -8.17 -0.93 13.31
C PHE A 283 -8.16 -1.91 14.52
N PHE A 284 -7.39 -3.00 14.46
CA PHE A 284 -7.26 -3.96 15.55
C PHE A 284 -6.25 -3.55 16.64
N GLY A 285 -5.70 -2.34 16.59
CA GLY A 285 -4.56 -1.94 17.42
C GLY A 285 -3.26 -2.70 17.08
N ARG A 286 -3.27 -3.52 16.02
CA ARG A 286 -2.12 -4.23 15.46
C ARG A 286 -1.62 -3.50 14.22
N GLY A 287 -0.79 -2.50 14.42
CA GLY A 287 -0.06 -1.83 13.36
C GLY A 287 1.17 -1.18 13.97
N ASN A 288 2.33 -1.42 13.37
CA ASN A 288 3.55 -0.75 13.80
C ASN A 288 3.45 0.72 13.34
N MET A 289 3.66 1.63 14.27
CA MET A 289 3.72 3.06 13.99
C MET A 289 5.17 3.44 13.72
N ALA A 290 5.38 4.31 12.74
CA ALA A 290 6.70 4.89 12.55
C ALA A 290 7.01 5.75 13.77
N SER A 291 8.22 5.62 14.30
CA SER A 291 8.71 6.53 15.33
C SER A 291 10.16 6.88 15.04
N ASN A 292 10.54 8.10 15.44
CA ASN A 292 11.90 8.59 15.20
C ASN A 292 12.92 7.70 15.91
N GLY A 293 13.76 7.03 15.12
CA GLY A 293 14.82 6.17 15.63
C GLY A 293 14.38 4.75 15.97
N ALA A 294 13.11 4.37 15.74
CA ALA A 294 12.74 2.96 15.81
C ALA A 294 13.51 2.19 14.75
N SER A 295 14.15 1.09 15.17
CA SER A 295 14.96 0.27 14.30
C SER A 295 14.35 -1.13 14.16
N VAL A 296 14.39 -1.63 12.92
CA VAL A 296 14.01 -3.00 12.57
C VAL A 296 15.27 -3.67 12.04
N GLN A 297 15.69 -4.75 12.69
CA GLN A 297 16.82 -5.56 12.22
C GLN A 297 16.30 -6.63 11.26
N GLY A 298 17.13 -6.95 10.27
CA GLY A 298 16.81 -7.88 9.19
C GLY A 298 16.65 -9.34 9.59
N PRO A 299 16.43 -10.21 8.59
CA PRO A 299 16.70 -9.98 7.17
C PRO A 299 15.76 -8.97 6.50
N LEU A 300 16.30 -8.06 5.68
CA LEU A 300 15.53 -7.09 4.88
C LEU A 300 15.88 -7.21 3.39
N ALA A 301 14.94 -7.68 2.57
CA ALA A 301 15.11 -7.71 1.13
C ALA A 301 15.10 -6.30 0.53
N TRP A 302 14.19 -5.46 1.03
CA TRP A 302 14.11 -4.04 0.72
C TRP A 302 13.34 -3.30 1.81
N ALA A 303 13.58 -1.99 1.94
CA ALA A 303 12.85 -1.11 2.84
C ALA A 303 12.91 0.34 2.39
N GLY A 304 11.88 1.14 2.63
CA GLY A 304 11.89 2.58 2.35
C GLY A 304 10.52 3.23 2.32
N PRO A 305 10.44 4.56 2.13
CA PRO A 305 9.18 5.25 1.93
C PRO A 305 8.52 4.89 0.58
N GLU A 306 7.20 4.79 0.59
CA GLU A 306 6.37 4.63 -0.59
C GLU A 306 5.07 5.44 -0.44
N ASP A 307 4.48 5.84 -1.56
CA ASP A 307 3.13 6.39 -1.62
C ASP A 307 2.23 5.45 -2.45
N GLN A 308 1.08 5.94 -2.94
CA GLN A 308 0.17 5.14 -3.75
C GLN A 308 0.78 4.68 -5.09
N TYR A 309 1.58 5.51 -5.74
CA TYR A 309 2.04 5.32 -7.12
C TYR A 309 3.56 5.21 -7.29
N PHE A 310 4.34 5.66 -6.31
CA PHE A 310 5.78 5.80 -6.34
C PHE A 310 6.42 5.18 -5.10
N ALA A 311 7.68 4.78 -5.22
CA ALA A 311 8.47 4.31 -4.10
C ALA A 311 9.91 4.77 -4.21
N ALA A 312 10.53 5.02 -3.04
CA ALA A 312 11.97 5.16 -2.87
C ALA A 312 12.43 4.09 -1.87
N VAL A 313 12.77 2.90 -2.36
CA VAL A 313 13.19 1.78 -1.52
C VAL A 313 14.66 1.46 -1.67
N PHE A 314 15.28 1.14 -0.54
CA PHE A 314 16.64 0.67 -0.43
C PHE A 314 16.63 -0.86 -0.46
N LEU A 315 17.45 -1.44 -1.32
CA LEU A 315 17.68 -2.88 -1.48
C LEU A 315 19.11 -3.19 -1.02
N PRO A 316 19.31 -3.63 0.23
CA PRO A 316 20.64 -3.98 0.75
C PRO A 316 21.27 -5.13 -0.03
N ASP A 317 22.57 -5.06 -0.31
CA ASP A 317 23.30 -6.18 -0.93
C ASP A 317 23.52 -7.33 0.06
N HIS A 318 23.45 -7.03 1.37
CA HIS A 318 23.48 -8.02 2.45
C HIS A 318 22.20 -7.94 3.31
N PRO A 319 21.09 -8.58 2.88
CA PRO A 319 19.82 -8.56 3.58
C PRO A 319 19.89 -8.98 5.05
N ASP A 320 20.72 -9.97 5.38
CA ASP A 320 20.81 -10.56 6.73
C ASP A 320 21.38 -9.60 7.79
N THR A 321 22.19 -8.64 7.35
CA THR A 321 22.84 -7.65 8.24
C THR A 321 22.27 -6.25 8.03
N ALA A 322 21.20 -6.15 7.25
CA ALA A 322 20.52 -4.91 7.00
C ALA A 322 19.72 -4.46 8.21
N GLN A 323 19.67 -3.14 8.39
CA GLN A 323 18.89 -2.47 9.42
C GLN A 323 18.11 -1.34 8.79
N LEU A 324 16.84 -1.23 9.19
CA LEU A 324 15.95 -0.12 8.88
C LEU A 324 15.83 0.76 10.11
N VAL A 325 15.87 2.07 9.93
CA VAL A 325 15.48 3.07 10.92
C VAL A 325 14.31 3.88 10.35
N THR A 326 13.23 4.03 11.11
CA THR A 326 12.08 4.83 10.69
C THR A 326 12.15 6.25 11.22
N PHE A 327 11.57 7.18 10.48
CA PHE A 327 11.37 8.58 10.86
C PHE A 327 9.89 8.92 10.75
N SER A 328 9.39 9.65 11.75
CA SER A 328 8.04 10.18 11.84
C SER A 328 8.13 11.67 12.15
N ASN A 329 8.11 12.49 11.10
CA ASN A 329 8.09 13.94 11.19
C ASN A 329 6.67 14.45 10.91
N SER A 330 6.43 15.74 11.13
CA SER A 330 5.18 16.38 10.75
C SER A 330 5.36 17.86 10.43
N ILE A 331 4.49 18.39 9.57
CA ILE A 331 4.42 19.81 9.24
C ILE A 331 3.01 20.35 9.50
N PRO A 332 2.85 21.63 9.86
CA PRO A 332 1.53 22.23 10.04
C PRO A 332 0.70 22.18 8.75
N GLN A 333 -0.61 21.92 8.86
CA GLN A 333 -1.50 21.94 7.69
C GLN A 333 -1.71 23.36 7.14
N ASP A 334 -1.68 24.34 8.03
CA ASP A 334 -1.75 25.75 7.69
C ASP A 334 -0.45 26.43 8.09
N ALA A 335 0.38 26.75 7.10
CA ALA A 335 1.63 27.46 7.31
C ALA A 335 1.42 28.87 7.92
N LYS A 336 0.24 29.48 7.71
CA LYS A 336 -0.11 30.80 8.27
C LYS A 336 -0.58 30.71 9.73
N ASN A 337 -1.05 29.54 10.16
CA ASN A 337 -1.55 29.33 11.51
C ASN A 337 -1.06 28.00 12.12
N PRO A 338 0.26 27.87 12.34
CA PRO A 338 0.89 26.61 12.76
C PRO A 338 0.45 26.12 14.16
N GLY A 339 -0.18 26.98 14.96
CA GLY A 339 -0.69 26.66 16.29
C GLY A 339 -2.05 25.96 16.32
N ASN A 340 -2.70 25.73 15.18
CA ASN A 340 -4.03 25.08 15.12
C ASN A 340 -4.03 23.59 15.49
N GLY A 341 -2.86 23.00 15.75
CA GLY A 341 -2.67 21.61 16.16
C GLY A 341 -2.87 20.58 15.05
N LYS A 342 -3.27 20.99 13.84
CA LYS A 342 -3.42 20.10 12.69
C LYS A 342 -2.10 20.00 11.94
N THR A 343 -1.61 18.78 11.75
CA THR A 343 -0.36 18.51 11.03
C THR A 343 -0.56 17.46 9.95
N TYR A 344 0.30 17.50 8.92
CA TYR A 344 0.51 16.41 7.98
C TYR A 344 1.75 15.63 8.40
N PRO A 345 1.67 14.30 8.55
CA PRO A 345 2.84 13.49 8.81
C PRO A 345 3.75 13.41 7.58
N LEU A 346 5.06 13.46 7.81
CA LEU A 346 6.11 13.20 6.83
C LEU A 346 6.94 12.03 7.34
N LEU A 347 6.72 10.86 6.76
CA LEU A 347 7.50 9.68 7.08
C LEU A 347 8.80 9.63 6.29
N GLY A 348 9.77 8.91 6.84
CA GLY A 348 11.04 8.65 6.19
C GLY A 348 11.70 7.37 6.70
N ALA A 349 12.73 6.92 6.02
CA ALA A 349 13.47 5.73 6.38
C ALA A 349 14.97 5.89 6.14
N ALA A 350 15.79 5.24 6.95
CA ALA A 350 17.20 5.01 6.64
C ALA A 350 17.49 3.51 6.63
N VAL A 351 18.28 3.07 5.67
CA VAL A 351 18.64 1.65 5.52
C VAL A 351 20.14 1.54 5.34
N GLY A 352 20.74 0.56 6.01
CA GLY A 352 22.16 0.28 5.85
C GLY A 352 22.54 -1.00 6.58
N ASN A 353 23.84 -1.19 6.76
CA ASN A 353 24.40 -2.40 7.36
C ASN A 353 24.96 -2.10 8.75
N THR A 354 24.78 -3.02 9.69
CA THR A 354 25.35 -2.94 11.04
C THR A 354 26.90 -3.01 11.06
N ASN A 355 27.53 -3.58 10.02
CA ASN A 355 28.98 -3.84 9.94
C ASN A 355 29.83 -2.64 9.45
N GLY A 356 29.27 -1.44 9.38
CA GLY A 356 30.03 -0.19 9.14
C GLY A 356 30.07 0.30 7.70
N SER A 357 30.26 -0.56 6.70
CA SER A 357 30.08 -0.17 5.28
C SER A 357 28.68 -0.52 4.79
N THR A 358 28.01 0.44 4.17
CA THR A 358 26.70 0.23 3.56
C THR A 358 26.86 0.18 2.06
N SER A 359 26.54 -0.98 1.47
CA SER A 359 26.42 -1.16 0.03
C SER A 359 24.99 -1.63 -0.25
N LEU A 360 24.28 -0.87 -1.07
CA LEU A 360 22.88 -1.10 -1.39
C LEU A 360 22.52 -0.51 -2.75
N ARG A 361 21.37 -0.92 -3.27
CA ARG A 361 20.72 -0.28 -4.41
C ARG A 361 19.53 0.55 -3.93
N VAL A 362 19.21 1.62 -4.63
CA VAL A 362 18.04 2.46 -4.34
C VAL A 362 17.15 2.45 -5.58
N PHE A 363 15.95 1.91 -5.46
CA PHE A 363 14.92 2.05 -6.47
C PHE A 363 14.11 3.30 -6.18
N VAL A 364 14.09 4.26 -7.10
CA VAL A 364 13.28 5.48 -6.98
C VAL A 364 12.49 5.68 -8.28
N GLY A 365 11.19 5.38 -8.24
CA GLY A 365 10.39 5.41 -9.45
C GLY A 365 8.92 5.01 -9.26
N PRO A 366 8.17 4.92 -10.37
CA PRO A 366 6.77 4.52 -10.37
C PRO A 366 6.61 3.02 -10.11
N LYS A 367 5.51 2.64 -9.44
CA LYS A 367 5.13 1.27 -9.12
C LYS A 367 4.54 0.55 -10.35
N LEU A 368 5.32 0.43 -11.40
CA LEU A 368 4.95 -0.31 -12.61
C LEU A 368 5.26 -1.80 -12.41
N LEU A 369 4.26 -2.68 -12.52
CA LEU A 369 4.45 -4.12 -12.29
C LEU A 369 5.63 -4.70 -13.10
N ARG A 370 5.78 -4.34 -14.38
CA ARG A 370 6.91 -4.84 -15.21
C ARG A 370 8.27 -4.41 -14.65
N VAL A 371 8.39 -3.14 -14.27
CA VAL A 371 9.63 -2.60 -13.69
C VAL A 371 9.91 -3.26 -12.35
N LEU A 372 8.92 -3.34 -11.46
CA LEU A 372 9.07 -3.99 -10.15
C LEU A 372 9.44 -5.49 -10.28
N SER A 373 8.88 -6.19 -11.27
CA SER A 373 9.19 -7.60 -11.54
C SER A 373 10.58 -7.85 -12.11
N SER A 374 11.18 -6.80 -12.69
CA SER A 374 12.55 -6.87 -13.22
C SER A 374 13.61 -6.56 -12.16
N VAL A 375 13.24 -5.84 -11.09
CA VAL A 375 14.16 -5.53 -10.00
C VAL A 375 14.12 -6.63 -8.95
N HIS A 376 15.22 -7.38 -8.84
CA HIS A 376 15.40 -8.44 -7.86
C HIS A 376 16.21 -7.93 -6.68
N ALA A 377 15.79 -8.25 -5.46
CA ALA A 377 16.58 -8.04 -4.25
C ALA A 377 17.79 -9.01 -4.20
N ALA A 378 18.73 -8.77 -3.28
CA ALA A 378 19.79 -9.73 -3.01
C ALA A 378 19.21 -10.98 -2.30
N ASP A 379 19.78 -12.16 -2.55
CA ASP A 379 19.34 -13.42 -1.96
C ASP A 379 20.16 -13.83 -0.71
N GLY A 380 21.05 -12.96 -0.24
CA GLY A 380 21.97 -13.20 0.87
C GLY A 380 23.11 -14.18 0.55
N LYS A 381 23.14 -14.79 -0.64
CA LYS A 381 24.13 -15.80 -1.06
C LYS A 381 25.16 -15.23 -2.04
N GLN A 382 25.60 -13.99 -1.84
CA GLN A 382 26.58 -13.35 -2.71
C GLN A 382 27.95 -14.04 -2.61
N ALA A 383 28.19 -15.01 -3.50
CA ALA A 383 29.50 -15.52 -3.86
C ALA A 383 29.47 -16.02 -5.32
N ALA A 384 29.77 -15.12 -6.27
CA ALA A 384 30.58 -15.39 -7.49
C ALA A 384 30.44 -14.27 -8.54
N ASN A 385 29.26 -13.67 -8.72
CA ASN A 385 29.00 -12.74 -9.84
C ASN A 385 28.39 -11.44 -9.30
N ALA A 386 29.16 -10.35 -9.32
CA ALA A 386 28.84 -9.09 -8.63
C ALA A 386 27.57 -8.35 -9.11
N ASN A 387 26.89 -8.83 -10.16
CA ASN A 387 25.75 -8.14 -10.78
C ASN A 387 24.46 -8.98 -10.86
N SER A 388 24.49 -10.27 -10.50
CA SER A 388 23.33 -11.15 -10.64
C SER A 388 22.54 -11.22 -9.32
N TYR A 389 21.36 -10.62 -9.30
CA TYR A 389 20.45 -10.63 -8.15
C TYR A 389 19.33 -11.65 -8.36
N SER A 390 19.25 -12.65 -7.47
CA SER A 390 18.29 -13.77 -7.54
C SER A 390 17.28 -13.80 -6.38
N GLY A 391 17.24 -12.74 -5.56
CA GLY A 391 16.31 -12.64 -4.44
C GLY A 391 14.87 -12.31 -4.88
N PRO A 392 13.97 -12.07 -3.92
CA PRO A 392 12.58 -11.73 -4.23
C PRO A 392 12.47 -10.45 -5.06
N THR A 393 11.50 -10.41 -5.98
CA THR A 393 11.17 -9.24 -6.80
C THR A 393 10.40 -8.18 -6.02
N LEU A 394 10.43 -6.93 -6.49
CA LEU A 394 9.63 -5.85 -5.91
C LEU A 394 8.12 -5.93 -6.22
N ASP A 395 7.64 -6.97 -6.91
CA ASP A 395 6.20 -7.19 -7.22
C ASP A 395 5.27 -7.05 -6.02
N ASN A 396 5.72 -7.49 -4.84
CA ASN A 396 4.94 -7.48 -3.62
C ASN A 396 4.74 -6.07 -3.03
N MET A 397 5.40 -5.06 -3.61
CA MET A 397 5.16 -3.65 -3.31
C MET A 397 3.77 -3.18 -3.77
N LEU A 398 3.19 -3.82 -4.79
CA LEU A 398 1.81 -3.57 -5.20
C LEU A 398 0.85 -4.26 -4.23
N ASP A 399 0.19 -3.47 -3.39
CA ASP A 399 -0.80 -3.97 -2.44
C ASP A 399 -2.15 -4.19 -3.11
N PHE A 400 -2.36 -5.40 -3.64
CA PHE A 400 -3.65 -5.82 -4.19
C PHE A 400 -4.72 -6.05 -3.12
N GLY A 401 -4.40 -5.86 -1.84
CA GLY A 401 -5.30 -5.99 -0.71
C GLY A 401 -5.74 -7.43 -0.42
N PHE A 402 -6.76 -7.57 0.42
CA PHE A 402 -7.25 -8.87 0.89
C PHE A 402 -7.71 -9.80 -0.25
N PHE A 403 -8.35 -9.23 -1.28
CA PHE A 403 -8.79 -9.98 -2.47
C PHE A 403 -7.72 -9.98 -3.58
N GLY A 404 -6.43 -9.92 -3.21
CA GLY A 404 -5.33 -9.86 -4.16
C GLY A 404 -5.26 -11.03 -5.14
N PHE A 405 -5.74 -12.21 -4.73
CA PHE A 405 -5.85 -13.38 -5.59
C PHE A 405 -6.85 -13.20 -6.76
N ILE A 406 -7.80 -12.26 -6.64
CA ILE A 406 -8.73 -11.86 -7.71
C ILE A 406 -8.17 -10.64 -8.45
N ALA A 407 -7.68 -9.65 -7.70
CA ALA A 407 -7.23 -8.38 -8.24
C ALA A 407 -5.98 -8.53 -9.14
N LYS A 408 -4.98 -9.35 -8.77
CA LYS A 408 -3.77 -9.54 -9.58
C LYS A 408 -4.06 -10.16 -10.96
N PRO A 409 -4.82 -11.27 -11.10
CA PRO A 409 -5.23 -11.78 -12.41
C PRO A 409 -6.06 -10.78 -13.22
N LEU A 410 -6.98 -10.07 -12.56
CA LEU A 410 -7.82 -9.06 -13.20
C LEU A 410 -7.01 -7.89 -13.75
N PHE A 411 -6.01 -7.42 -13.01
CA PHE A 411 -5.06 -6.41 -13.48
C PHE A 411 -4.28 -6.88 -14.70
N LEU A 412 -3.72 -8.08 -14.66
CA LEU A 412 -2.99 -8.67 -15.78
C LEU A 412 -3.88 -8.79 -17.03
N TRP A 413 -5.15 -9.17 -16.85
CA TRP A 413 -6.10 -9.27 -17.94
C TRP A 413 -6.53 -7.90 -18.50
N LEU A 414 -6.73 -6.90 -17.63
CA LEU A 414 -7.02 -5.54 -18.04
C LEU A 414 -5.88 -4.96 -18.87
N ARG A 415 -4.64 -5.13 -18.39
CA ARG A 415 -3.43 -4.72 -19.12
C ARG A 415 -3.29 -5.45 -20.46
N TRP A 416 -3.55 -6.77 -20.49
CA TRP A 416 -3.54 -7.54 -21.73
C TRP A 416 -4.56 -7.00 -22.75
N THR A 417 -5.75 -6.61 -22.29
CA THR A 417 -6.79 -5.99 -23.14
C THR A 417 -6.32 -4.64 -23.69
N TYR A 418 -5.64 -3.84 -22.87
CA TYR A 418 -5.06 -2.57 -23.30
C TYR A 418 -3.95 -2.76 -24.36
N GLU A 419 -3.05 -3.71 -24.15
CA GLU A 419 -1.90 -3.93 -25.05
C GLU A 419 -2.28 -4.59 -26.37
N HIS A 420 -3.28 -5.49 -26.38
CA HIS A 420 -3.58 -6.32 -27.54
C HIS A 420 -4.91 -6.03 -28.25
N ILE A 421 -5.87 -5.38 -27.58
CA ILE A 421 -7.20 -5.14 -28.13
C ILE A 421 -7.42 -3.66 -28.42
N VAL A 422 -7.27 -2.78 -27.42
CA VAL A 422 -7.48 -1.33 -27.59
C VAL A 422 -6.47 -0.54 -26.74
N PRO A 423 -5.63 0.33 -27.34
CA PRO A 423 -4.68 1.18 -26.62
C PRO A 423 -5.36 2.38 -25.96
N ASN A 424 -6.44 2.14 -25.19
CA ASN A 424 -7.12 3.12 -24.38
C ASN A 424 -7.70 2.44 -23.13
N TRP A 425 -7.30 2.93 -21.95
CA TRP A 425 -7.65 2.33 -20.67
C TRP A 425 -9.15 2.32 -20.39
N GLY A 426 -9.89 3.38 -20.75
CA GLY A 426 -11.33 3.45 -20.52
C GLY A 426 -12.10 2.41 -21.36
N TRP A 427 -11.71 2.23 -22.62
CA TRP A 427 -12.28 1.17 -23.46
C TRP A 427 -11.87 -0.23 -23.01
N ALA A 428 -10.63 -0.42 -22.56
CA ALA A 428 -10.18 -1.69 -21.99
C ALA A 428 -11.01 -2.09 -20.75
N ILE A 429 -11.25 -1.13 -19.83
CA ILE A 429 -12.14 -1.29 -18.67
C ILE A 429 -13.54 -1.72 -19.10
N LEU A 430 -14.11 -1.05 -20.11
CA LEU A 430 -15.45 -1.35 -20.61
C LEU A 430 -15.51 -2.78 -21.20
N ILE A 431 -14.55 -3.15 -22.04
CA ILE A 431 -14.48 -4.48 -22.66
C ILE A 431 -14.38 -5.57 -21.60
N VAL A 432 -13.47 -5.43 -20.64
CA VAL A 432 -13.30 -6.39 -19.53
C VAL A 432 -14.60 -6.51 -18.74
N THR A 433 -15.25 -5.38 -18.42
CA THR A 433 -16.52 -5.36 -17.69
C THR A 433 -17.63 -6.09 -18.44
N VAL A 434 -17.75 -5.88 -19.76
CA VAL A 434 -18.74 -6.57 -20.61
C VAL A 434 -18.47 -8.08 -20.63
N ILE A 435 -17.22 -8.51 -20.79
CA ILE A 435 -16.87 -9.94 -20.81
C ILE A 435 -17.19 -10.59 -19.46
N ILE A 436 -16.84 -9.96 -18.33
CA ILE A 436 -17.19 -10.47 -16.99
C ILE A 436 -18.71 -10.62 -16.88
N ASN A 437 -19.47 -9.61 -17.32
CA ASN A 437 -20.93 -9.65 -17.28
C ASN A 437 -21.52 -10.79 -18.12
N VAL A 438 -20.93 -11.09 -19.28
CA VAL A 438 -21.35 -12.21 -20.14
C VAL A 438 -21.03 -13.55 -19.48
N VAL A 439 -19.85 -13.70 -18.87
CA VAL A 439 -19.47 -14.94 -18.14
C VAL A 439 -20.37 -15.17 -16.93
N LEU A 440 -20.77 -14.10 -16.22
CA LEU A 440 -21.69 -14.16 -15.09
C LEU A 440 -23.17 -14.25 -15.50
N LEU A 441 -23.50 -14.06 -16.77
CA LEU A 441 -24.86 -14.10 -17.30
C LEU A 441 -25.64 -15.37 -16.93
N PRO A 442 -25.12 -16.62 -17.08
CA PRO A 442 -25.87 -17.81 -16.69
C PRO A 442 -26.22 -17.82 -15.19
N ILE A 443 -25.34 -17.30 -14.33
CA ILE A 443 -25.59 -17.17 -12.90
C ILE A 443 -26.67 -16.11 -12.65
N ARG A 444 -26.57 -14.94 -13.30
CA ARG A 444 -27.58 -13.87 -13.23
C ARG A 444 -28.96 -14.34 -13.68
N LEU A 445 -29.05 -15.11 -14.77
CA LEU A 445 -30.31 -15.67 -15.25
C LEU A 445 -30.93 -16.65 -14.25
N LYS A 446 -30.13 -17.49 -13.58
CA LYS A 446 -30.62 -18.35 -12.49
C LYS A 446 -31.17 -17.52 -11.32
N GLN A 447 -30.51 -16.41 -10.98
CA GLN A 447 -30.96 -15.50 -9.92
C GLN A 447 -32.27 -14.80 -10.28
N ILE A 448 -32.41 -14.31 -11.50
CA ILE A 448 -33.66 -13.71 -12.02
C ILE A 448 -34.80 -14.73 -11.98
N ARG A 449 -34.55 -15.98 -12.38
CA ARG A 449 -35.57 -17.05 -12.27
C ARG A 449 -36.00 -17.29 -10.82
N SER A 450 -35.08 -17.18 -9.87
CA SER A 450 -35.39 -17.33 -8.44
C SER A 450 -36.25 -16.17 -7.92
N SER A 451 -35.92 -14.92 -8.28
CA SER A 451 -36.71 -13.75 -7.86
C SER A 451 -38.11 -13.74 -8.49
N MET A 452 -38.26 -14.21 -9.73
CA MET A 452 -39.57 -14.38 -10.37
C MET A 452 -40.47 -15.40 -9.64
N ARG A 453 -39.90 -16.47 -9.07
CA ARG A 453 -40.67 -17.41 -8.24
C ARG A 453 -41.16 -16.75 -6.95
N MET A 454 -40.35 -15.88 -6.35
CA MET A 454 -40.76 -15.08 -5.20
C MET A 454 -41.92 -14.14 -5.54
N MET A 455 -41.90 -13.49 -6.72
CA MET A 455 -43.05 -12.66 -7.19
C MET A 455 -44.36 -13.46 -7.26
N ARG A 456 -44.30 -14.72 -7.67
CA ARG A 456 -45.50 -15.57 -7.82
C ARG A 456 -46.20 -15.85 -6.49
N ILE A 457 -45.45 -15.95 -5.39
CA ILE A 457 -46.00 -16.26 -4.06
C ILE A 457 -46.32 -15.02 -3.22
N GLN A 458 -45.91 -13.82 -3.68
CA GLN A 458 -46.21 -12.54 -3.06
C GLN A 458 -47.68 -12.36 -2.62
N PRO A 459 -48.72 -12.70 -3.42
CA PRO A 459 -50.11 -12.54 -2.98
C PRO A 459 -50.47 -13.40 -1.75
N GLN A 460 -49.82 -14.56 -1.60
CA GLN A 460 -50.03 -15.42 -0.43
C GLN A 460 -49.34 -14.83 0.81
N VAL A 461 -48.16 -14.24 0.64
CA VAL A 461 -47.47 -13.48 1.69
C VAL A 461 -48.30 -12.27 2.10
N ASP A 462 -48.94 -11.57 1.15
CA ASP A 462 -49.81 -10.42 1.44
C ASP A 462 -51.08 -10.83 2.18
N ALA A 463 -51.64 -12.01 1.90
CA ALA A 463 -52.76 -12.58 2.65
C ALA A 463 -52.37 -12.88 4.11
N ILE A 464 -51.19 -13.44 4.34
CA ILE A 464 -50.63 -13.63 5.70
C ILE A 464 -50.42 -12.26 6.36
N ASN A 465 -49.83 -11.29 5.66
CA ASN A 465 -49.65 -9.93 6.19
C ASN A 465 -50.98 -9.30 6.63
N ARG A 466 -52.06 -9.46 5.85
CA ARG A 466 -53.42 -8.98 6.17
C ARG A 466 -54.00 -9.66 7.41
N LYS A 467 -53.80 -10.97 7.59
CA LYS A 467 -54.22 -11.73 8.77
C LYS A 467 -53.63 -11.19 10.08
N TYR A 468 -52.44 -10.58 10.01
CA TYR A 468 -51.74 -9.99 11.16
C TYR A 468 -51.71 -8.44 11.15
N GLN A 469 -52.55 -7.79 10.33
CA GLN A 469 -52.67 -6.32 10.34
C GLN A 469 -53.26 -5.85 11.68
N GLY A 470 -52.53 -5.00 12.41
CA GLY A 470 -52.95 -4.47 13.72
C GLY A 470 -52.18 -5.00 14.93
N VAL A 471 -51.25 -5.95 14.74
CA VAL A 471 -50.31 -6.38 15.78
C VAL A 471 -49.29 -5.27 16.06
N LYS A 472 -49.19 -4.80 17.32
CA LYS A 472 -48.17 -3.83 17.72
C LYS A 472 -46.78 -4.47 17.63
N PHE A 473 -45.77 -3.71 17.21
CA PHE A 473 -44.39 -4.20 17.10
C PHE A 473 -43.81 -4.72 18.43
N SER A 474 -44.39 -4.31 19.57
CA SER A 474 -44.06 -4.80 20.91
C SER A 474 -44.53 -6.23 21.20
N ASP A 475 -45.50 -6.75 20.43
CA ASP A 475 -46.15 -8.04 20.65
C ASP A 475 -45.31 -9.15 19.96
N THR A 476 -44.21 -9.50 20.61
CA THR A 476 -43.13 -10.34 20.06
C THR A 476 -43.63 -11.73 19.61
N GLU A 477 -44.59 -12.30 20.31
CA GLU A 477 -45.14 -13.64 20.03
C GLU A 477 -45.93 -13.68 18.71
N LYS A 478 -46.79 -12.69 18.47
CA LYS A 478 -47.58 -12.62 17.23
C LYS A 478 -46.71 -12.26 16.01
N MET A 479 -45.66 -11.46 16.21
CA MET A 479 -44.67 -11.20 15.17
C MET A 479 -43.84 -12.44 14.83
N GLN A 480 -43.51 -13.27 15.82
CA GLN A 480 -42.85 -14.56 15.60
C GLN A 480 -43.76 -15.54 14.84
N ALA A 481 -45.04 -15.63 15.23
CA ALA A 481 -46.02 -16.47 14.53
C ALA A 481 -46.19 -16.07 13.06
N LYS A 482 -46.27 -14.76 12.78
CA LYS A 482 -46.31 -14.21 11.42
C LYS A 482 -45.06 -14.63 10.61
N ASN A 483 -43.87 -14.46 11.18
CA ASN A 483 -42.62 -14.82 10.50
C ASN A 483 -42.51 -16.33 10.27
N ALA A 484 -43.00 -17.16 11.20
CA ALA A 484 -43.04 -18.62 11.06
C ALA A 484 -43.99 -19.07 9.93
N GLU A 485 -45.19 -18.48 9.82
CA GLU A 485 -46.14 -18.80 8.75
C GLU A 485 -45.59 -18.40 7.36
N ILE A 486 -44.89 -17.27 7.27
CA ILE A 486 -44.18 -16.84 6.05
C ILE A 486 -43.03 -17.81 5.71
N GLN A 487 -42.23 -18.23 6.70
CA GLN A 487 -41.13 -19.17 6.48
C GLN A 487 -41.61 -20.56 6.06
N ASP A 488 -42.72 -21.05 6.64
CA ASP A 488 -43.30 -22.33 6.26
C ASP A 488 -43.90 -22.29 4.85
N LEU A 489 -44.50 -21.16 4.45
CA LEU A 489 -44.90 -20.94 3.07
C LEU A 489 -43.68 -21.01 2.12
N TYR A 490 -42.57 -20.33 2.45
CA TYR A 490 -41.33 -20.40 1.65
C TYR A 490 -40.77 -21.81 1.55
N LYS A 491 -40.78 -22.60 2.65
CA LYS A 491 -40.35 -24.00 2.64
C LYS A 491 -41.25 -24.89 1.78
N ARG A 492 -42.58 -24.72 1.89
CA ARG A 492 -43.57 -25.49 1.10
C ARG A 492 -43.41 -25.25 -0.40
N GLU A 493 -43.15 -24.02 -0.79
CA GLU A 493 -42.94 -23.63 -2.19
C GLU A 493 -41.48 -23.82 -2.67
N GLY A 494 -40.59 -24.32 -1.80
CA GLY A 494 -39.19 -24.59 -2.14
C GLY A 494 -38.37 -23.34 -2.47
N ILE A 495 -38.75 -22.18 -1.94
CA ILE A 495 -38.12 -20.88 -2.20
C ILE A 495 -37.15 -20.55 -1.08
N ASN A 496 -35.89 -20.30 -1.43
CA ASN A 496 -34.89 -19.81 -0.46
C ASN A 496 -34.89 -18.28 -0.47
N PRO A 497 -35.36 -17.60 0.61
CA PRO A 497 -35.37 -16.13 0.68
C PRO A 497 -33.95 -15.53 0.63
N VAL A 498 -32.92 -16.28 1.01
CA VAL A 498 -31.51 -15.84 0.93
C VAL A 498 -31.01 -15.78 -0.52
N GLY A 499 -31.65 -16.50 -1.45
CA GLY A 499 -31.27 -16.51 -2.86
C GLY A 499 -31.27 -15.14 -3.54
N GLY A 500 -32.03 -14.18 -3.01
CA GLY A 500 -32.13 -12.82 -3.53
C GLY A 500 -30.93 -11.92 -3.24
N CYS A 501 -30.18 -12.15 -2.16
CA CYS A 501 -29.02 -11.32 -1.78
C CYS A 501 -27.65 -11.93 -2.17
N ILE A 502 -27.61 -13.22 -2.54
CA ILE A 502 -26.43 -13.89 -3.10
C ILE A 502 -25.77 -13.14 -4.27
N PRO A 503 -26.49 -12.50 -5.22
CA PRO A 503 -25.86 -11.77 -6.32
C PRO A 503 -24.96 -10.63 -5.83
N VAL A 504 -25.42 -9.88 -4.84
CA VAL A 504 -24.68 -8.74 -4.28
C VAL A 504 -23.42 -9.28 -3.59
N PHE A 505 -23.55 -10.30 -2.75
CA PHE A 505 -22.40 -10.90 -2.06
C PHE A 505 -21.36 -11.50 -3.02
N MET A 506 -21.78 -12.13 -4.12
CA MET A 506 -20.85 -12.67 -5.10
C MET A 506 -20.17 -11.59 -5.94
N GLN A 507 -20.85 -10.47 -6.21
CA GLN A 507 -20.31 -9.36 -6.99
C GLN A 507 -19.35 -8.48 -6.17
N LEU A 508 -19.59 -8.33 -4.87
CA LEU A 508 -18.82 -7.43 -3.98
C LEU A 508 -17.30 -7.71 -4.02
N PRO A 509 -16.80 -8.95 -3.91
CA PRO A 509 -15.35 -9.23 -4.00
C PRO A 509 -14.77 -8.85 -5.36
N ILE A 510 -15.49 -9.10 -6.45
CA ILE A 510 -15.04 -8.77 -7.81
C ILE A 510 -15.00 -7.26 -8.01
N LEU A 511 -16.02 -6.54 -7.54
CA LEU A 511 -16.07 -5.08 -7.59
C LEU A 511 -14.93 -4.46 -6.78
N TRP A 512 -14.68 -4.98 -5.57
CA TRP A 512 -13.60 -4.51 -4.72
C TRP A 512 -12.24 -4.75 -5.35
N ALA A 513 -12.03 -5.94 -5.94
CA ALA A 513 -10.83 -6.25 -6.69
C ALA A 513 -10.64 -5.29 -7.88
N PHE A 514 -11.71 -5.03 -8.65
CA PHE A 514 -11.67 -4.09 -9.77
C PHE A 514 -11.30 -2.68 -9.31
N PHE A 515 -11.96 -2.19 -8.25
CA PHE A 515 -11.66 -0.89 -7.66
C PHE A 515 -10.20 -0.79 -7.19
N LYS A 516 -9.70 -1.81 -6.49
CA LYS A 516 -8.30 -1.85 -6.05
C LYS A 516 -7.32 -1.82 -7.21
N VAL A 517 -7.61 -2.55 -8.29
CA VAL A 517 -6.78 -2.51 -9.50
C VAL A 517 -6.72 -1.09 -10.07
N LEU A 518 -7.85 -0.38 -10.13
CA LEU A 518 -7.85 1.00 -10.62
C LEU A 518 -7.02 1.93 -9.72
N GLU A 519 -7.12 1.75 -8.41
CA GLU A 519 -6.46 2.59 -7.39
C GLU A 519 -4.93 2.47 -7.43
N ILE A 520 -4.39 1.25 -7.55
CA ILE A 520 -2.93 1.03 -7.45
C ILE A 520 -2.19 1.18 -8.79
N THR A 521 -2.93 1.25 -9.90
CA THR A 521 -2.32 1.24 -11.24
C THR A 521 -1.89 2.64 -11.63
N VAL A 522 -0.60 2.93 -11.48
CA VAL A 522 0.01 4.20 -11.94
C VAL A 522 -0.20 4.45 -13.44
N GLU A 523 -0.39 3.41 -14.25
CA GLU A 523 -0.63 3.54 -15.71
C GLU A 523 -2.01 4.17 -16.04
N LEU A 524 -2.96 4.16 -15.09
CA LEU A 524 -4.27 4.82 -15.22
C LEU A 524 -4.25 6.28 -14.79
N ARG A 525 -3.19 6.69 -14.08
CA ARG A 525 -3.01 8.07 -13.67
C ARG A 525 -2.86 8.96 -14.91
N HIS A 526 -3.67 10.01 -14.99
CA HIS A 526 -3.76 10.89 -16.16
C HIS A 526 -4.08 10.17 -17.48
N ALA A 527 -4.73 9.01 -17.43
CA ALA A 527 -5.21 8.32 -18.61
C ALA A 527 -6.52 8.95 -19.11
N PRO A 528 -6.60 9.47 -20.34
CA PRO A 528 -7.80 10.12 -20.85
C PRO A 528 -8.83 9.13 -21.40
N TRP A 529 -10.11 9.41 -21.17
CA TRP A 529 -11.24 8.73 -21.76
C TRP A 529 -12.44 9.69 -21.93
N LEU A 530 -12.86 9.91 -23.18
CA LEU A 530 -13.94 10.84 -23.54
C LEU A 530 -13.70 12.25 -22.95
N TRP A 531 -14.54 12.71 -22.00
CA TRP A 531 -14.39 13.99 -21.30
C TRP A 531 -13.57 13.88 -20.00
N VAL A 532 -13.27 12.66 -19.56
CA VAL A 532 -12.48 12.39 -18.36
C VAL A 532 -11.01 12.44 -18.75
N HIS A 533 -10.26 13.35 -18.15
CA HIS A 533 -8.83 13.52 -18.46
C HIS A 533 -7.92 12.65 -17.58
N ASP A 534 -8.48 12.09 -16.51
CA ASP A 534 -7.78 11.22 -15.57
C ASP A 534 -8.74 10.15 -15.02
N LEU A 535 -8.51 8.88 -15.35
CA LEU A 535 -9.31 7.75 -14.87
C LEU A 535 -9.05 7.39 -13.40
N SER A 536 -7.97 7.88 -12.81
CA SER A 536 -7.63 7.66 -11.40
C SER A 536 -8.25 8.70 -10.46
N ALA A 537 -8.69 9.84 -11.01
CA ALA A 537 -9.30 10.94 -10.27
C ALA A 537 -10.84 10.93 -10.36
N PRO A 538 -11.54 11.62 -9.44
CA PRO A 538 -12.98 11.82 -9.54
C PRO A 538 -13.38 12.53 -10.85
N ASP A 539 -14.55 12.18 -11.40
CA ASP A 539 -15.07 12.81 -12.63
C ASP A 539 -15.26 14.33 -12.42
N PRO A 540 -14.52 15.18 -13.15
CA PRO A 540 -14.61 16.64 -12.98
C PRO A 540 -16.02 17.19 -13.24
N LEU A 541 -16.74 16.60 -14.19
CA LEU A 541 -18.07 17.06 -14.61
C LEU A 541 -19.21 16.28 -13.94
N HIS A 542 -18.89 15.26 -13.14
CA HIS A 542 -19.85 14.38 -12.46
C HIS A 542 -20.89 13.73 -13.40
N LEU A 543 -20.60 13.65 -14.70
CA LEU A 543 -21.48 13.06 -15.71
C LEU A 543 -21.60 11.55 -15.51
N LEU A 544 -20.52 10.86 -15.13
CA LEU A 544 -20.53 9.42 -14.86
C LEU A 544 -21.40 9.06 -13.65
N PRO A 545 -21.26 9.72 -12.47
CA PRO A 545 -22.19 9.55 -11.36
C PRO A 545 -23.66 9.82 -11.73
N ILE A 546 -23.93 10.88 -12.50
CA ILE A 546 -25.30 11.20 -12.94
C ILE A 546 -25.84 10.12 -13.89
N ALA A 547 -25.03 9.66 -14.85
CA ALA A 547 -25.40 8.58 -15.74
C ALA A 547 -25.67 7.28 -14.97
N LEU A 548 -24.85 6.96 -13.96
CA LEU A 548 -25.07 5.83 -13.06
C LEU A 548 -26.39 5.99 -12.30
N PHE A 549 -26.66 7.15 -11.72
CA PHE A 549 -27.91 7.46 -11.03
C PHE A 549 -29.14 7.24 -11.92
N VAL A 550 -29.14 7.82 -13.13
CA VAL A 550 -30.22 7.66 -14.10
C VAL A 550 -30.36 6.20 -14.53
N SER A 551 -29.24 5.50 -14.77
CA SER A 551 -29.26 4.08 -15.13
C SER A 551 -29.84 3.21 -14.01
N MET A 552 -29.57 3.53 -12.73
CA MET A 552 -30.13 2.79 -11.60
C MET A 552 -31.62 3.05 -11.42
N ILE A 553 -32.09 4.27 -11.66
CA ILE A 553 -33.54 4.57 -11.69
C ILE A 553 -34.22 3.78 -12.81
N LEU A 554 -33.61 3.75 -14.01
CA LEU A 554 -34.13 2.98 -15.14
C LEU A 554 -34.17 1.49 -14.82
N LEU A 555 -33.10 0.95 -14.24
CA LEU A 555 -33.00 -0.45 -13.86
C LEU A 555 -34.05 -0.81 -12.81
N GLN A 556 -34.19 -0.01 -11.73
CA GLN A 556 -35.22 -0.22 -10.70
C GLN A 556 -36.65 -0.07 -11.23
N ASN A 557 -36.87 0.73 -12.27
CA ASN A 557 -38.17 0.79 -12.95
C ASN A 557 -38.47 -0.49 -13.74
N MET A 558 -37.45 -1.10 -14.35
CA MET A 558 -37.61 -2.31 -15.17
C MET A 558 -37.61 -3.60 -14.32
N THR A 559 -36.93 -3.60 -13.17
CA THR A 559 -36.88 -4.75 -12.26
C THR A 559 -37.81 -4.53 -11.07
N PRO A 560 -39.02 -5.12 -11.04
CA PRO A 560 -39.88 -5.05 -9.88
C PRO A 560 -39.23 -5.79 -8.69
N THR A 561 -39.17 -5.15 -7.53
CA THR A 561 -38.67 -5.73 -6.27
C THR A 561 -39.85 -6.26 -5.44
N PRO A 562 -40.20 -7.55 -5.53
CA PRO A 562 -41.27 -8.14 -4.72
C PRO A 562 -40.89 -8.20 -3.23
N GLY A 563 -41.87 -8.07 -2.35
CA GLY A 563 -41.70 -8.34 -0.91
C GLY A 563 -41.57 -7.12 -0.02
N VAL A 564 -41.63 -5.90 -0.56
CA VAL A 564 -41.57 -4.65 0.20
C VAL A 564 -42.90 -3.90 0.14
N ASP A 565 -43.36 -3.42 1.30
CA ASP A 565 -44.56 -2.60 1.46
C ASP A 565 -44.55 -1.43 0.47
N PRO A 566 -45.68 -0.98 -0.14
CA PRO A 566 -45.66 0.04 -1.19
C PRO A 566 -44.98 1.34 -0.79
N VAL A 567 -45.01 1.67 0.51
CA VAL A 567 -44.30 2.82 1.09
C VAL A 567 -42.78 2.58 1.13
N GLN A 568 -42.34 1.37 1.49
CA GLN A 568 -40.94 0.96 1.53
C GLN A 568 -40.36 0.78 0.12
N ALA A 569 -41.14 0.27 -0.83
CA ALA A 569 -40.79 0.19 -2.25
C ALA A 569 -40.62 1.59 -2.86
N LYS A 570 -41.51 2.53 -2.52
CA LYS A 570 -41.43 3.92 -2.98
C LYS A 570 -40.24 4.66 -2.35
N MET A 571 -39.94 4.41 -1.07
CA MET A 571 -38.69 4.90 -0.48
C MET A 571 -37.48 4.29 -1.16
N MET A 572 -37.32 2.96 -1.21
CA MET A 572 -36.17 2.30 -1.85
C MET A 572 -35.92 2.74 -3.30
N LYS A 573 -36.98 2.98 -4.07
CA LYS A 573 -36.91 3.42 -5.47
C LYS A 573 -36.26 4.80 -5.65
N TYR A 574 -36.40 5.69 -4.67
CA TYR A 574 -35.89 7.07 -4.78
C TYR A 574 -34.72 7.35 -3.83
N THR A 575 -34.66 6.68 -2.67
CA THR A 575 -33.60 6.91 -1.68
C THR A 575 -32.34 6.07 -1.95
N MET A 576 -32.46 4.87 -2.52
CA MET A 576 -31.29 4.00 -2.73
C MET A 576 -30.35 4.45 -3.86
N PRO A 577 -30.83 5.05 -4.97
CA PRO A 577 -29.93 5.65 -5.97
C PRO A 577 -29.28 6.96 -5.49
N LEU A 578 -29.88 7.66 -4.52
CA LEU A 578 -29.43 8.97 -4.04
C LEU A 578 -28.30 8.90 -2.99
N MET A 579 -28.24 7.80 -2.23
CA MET A 579 -27.15 7.47 -1.30
C MET A 579 -25.95 6.91 -2.06
#